data_AF-A0A535BXY0-F1
#
_entry.id   AF-A0A535BXY0-F1
#
_cell.length_a   1.000
_cell.length_b   1.000
_cell.length_c   1.000
_cell.angle_alpha   90.00
_cell.angle_beta   90.00
_cell.angle_gamma   90.00
#
_symmetry.space_group_name_H-M   'P 1'
#
loop_
_entity.id
_entity.type
_entity.pdbx_description
1 polymer ?
#
loop_
_entity_poly.entity_id
_entity_poly.type
_entity_poly.pdbx_seq_one_letter_code
_entity_poly.pdbx_strand_id
1 'polypeptide(L)'
;MLARMWALQQAAVFFTLPEGVLRALARRLRRVRIAAGEMIVNQGEPGDSLFFIERGRCRVVVEKPPGLVTVAVLSEGDYLGDGACLLNRPQQASVYAQSECIVLTLDRQSLHAVLGSRHASVIEELRKVADQRFRAFADTTLQATWGTLLHEATVVGVYSPKGGSGGTCIALNLVGSLSRRYPGQVLLLDLDFPYSHSALLAGLLPTTCLARVGGVPPESFEEVLLSTVLYHAGGPMILPGALKPERAVRPDPAHSPGRGSRAVGAEERGRRDRHPAAARHA
;
A
#
# COMPACT_ATOMS: atom_id res chain seq x y z
N MET A 1 -0.47 -1.17 24.17
CA MET A 1 -0.83 0.20 23.71
C MET A 1 -0.13 0.57 22.42
N LEU A 2 1.21 0.45 22.34
CA LEU A 2 2.00 0.81 21.14
C LEU A 2 1.55 0.09 19.85
N ALA A 3 1.43 -1.24 19.88
CA ALA A 3 1.00 -2.01 18.69
C ALA A 3 -0.39 -1.61 18.17
N ARG A 4 -1.32 -1.32 19.08
CA ARG A 4 -2.67 -0.85 18.75
C ARG A 4 -2.68 0.54 18.11
N MET A 5 -1.84 1.45 18.60
CA MET A 5 -1.69 2.77 17.99
C MET A 5 -1.05 2.66 16.61
N TRP A 6 -0.01 1.85 16.49
CA TRP A 6 0.68 1.61 15.23
C TRP A 6 -0.29 1.09 14.16
N ALA A 7 -1.13 0.09 14.48
CA ALA A 7 -2.12 -0.45 13.54
C ALA A 7 -3.11 0.61 13.03
N LEU A 8 -3.63 1.47 13.91
CA LEU A 8 -4.53 2.56 13.51
C LEU A 8 -3.82 3.61 12.64
N GLN A 9 -2.53 3.88 12.90
CA GLN A 9 -1.72 4.82 12.13
C GLN A 9 -1.31 4.28 10.74
N GLN A 10 -1.42 2.98 10.49
CA GLN A 10 -1.21 2.40 9.16
C GLN A 10 -2.50 2.39 8.32
N ALA A 11 -3.66 2.39 8.97
CA ALA A 11 -4.94 2.38 8.28
C ALA A 11 -5.24 3.75 7.63
N ALA A 12 -5.23 3.79 6.31
CA ALA A 12 -5.47 5.01 5.53
C ALA A 12 -6.77 5.73 5.91
N VAL A 13 -7.81 4.98 6.27
CA VAL A 13 -9.08 5.53 6.74
C VAL A 13 -8.90 6.45 7.96
N PHE A 14 -7.88 6.25 8.80
CA PHE A 14 -7.67 7.02 10.03
C PHE A 14 -6.56 8.07 9.98
N PHE A 15 -5.96 8.34 8.82
CA PHE A 15 -4.84 9.29 8.71
C PHE A 15 -5.19 10.73 9.10
N THR A 16 -6.46 11.12 9.00
CA THR A 16 -6.93 12.47 9.33
C THR A 16 -7.32 12.63 10.80
N LEU A 17 -7.24 11.55 11.61
CA LEU A 17 -7.65 11.58 13.00
C LEU A 17 -6.59 12.21 13.91
N PRO A 18 -6.99 13.13 14.83
CA PRO A 18 -6.09 13.62 15.86
C PRO A 18 -5.57 12.49 16.76
N GLU A 19 -4.33 12.62 17.22
CA GLU A 19 -3.69 11.56 18.01
C GLU A 19 -4.46 11.19 19.29
N GLY A 20 -5.10 12.17 19.94
CA GLY A 20 -5.96 11.93 21.11
C GLY A 20 -7.15 11.01 20.80
N VAL A 21 -7.74 11.16 19.61
CA VAL A 21 -8.83 10.30 19.11
C VAL A 21 -8.29 8.91 18.81
N LEU A 22 -7.16 8.80 18.13
CA LEU A 22 -6.49 7.53 17.86
C LEU A 22 -6.18 6.76 19.16
N ARG A 23 -5.69 7.43 20.21
CA ARG A 23 -5.47 6.80 21.52
C ARG A 23 -6.76 6.33 22.19
N ALA A 24 -7.87 7.03 21.98
CA ALA A 24 -9.17 6.61 22.49
C ALA A 24 -9.69 5.36 21.75
N LEU A 25 -9.56 5.32 20.42
CA LEU A 25 -9.88 4.15 19.61
C LEU A 25 -8.96 2.96 19.94
N ALA A 26 -7.66 3.19 20.10
CA ALA A 26 -6.68 2.14 20.43
C ALA A 26 -7.01 1.41 21.74
N ARG A 27 -7.62 2.10 22.72
CA ARG A 27 -8.05 1.48 23.97
C ARG A 27 -9.22 0.51 23.78
N ARG A 28 -10.02 0.69 22.72
CA ARG A 28 -11.21 -0.12 22.40
C ARG A 28 -10.95 -1.29 21.47
N LEU A 29 -9.79 -1.32 20.79
CA LEU A 29 -9.41 -2.47 19.97
C LEU A 29 -9.35 -3.76 20.80
N ARG A 30 -9.96 -4.82 20.29
CA ARG A 30 -9.85 -6.18 20.85
C ARG A 30 -8.89 -7.00 20.01
N ARG A 31 -8.09 -7.85 20.66
CA ARG A 31 -7.10 -8.70 19.98
C ARG A 31 -7.70 -10.10 19.82
N VAL A 32 -7.70 -10.61 18.61
CA VAL A 32 -8.25 -11.92 18.25
C VAL A 32 -7.17 -12.71 17.53
N ARG A 33 -6.99 -13.98 17.93
CA ARG A 33 -6.11 -14.92 17.22
C ARG A 33 -6.97 -15.71 16.24
N ILE A 34 -6.50 -15.80 15.00
CA ILE A 34 -7.17 -16.52 13.92
C ILE A 34 -6.19 -17.58 13.42
N ALA A 35 -6.60 -18.84 13.42
CA ALA A 35 -5.76 -19.93 12.95
C ALA A 35 -5.58 -19.90 11.42
N ALA A 36 -4.52 -20.51 10.92
CA ALA A 36 -4.34 -20.65 9.46
C ALA A 36 -5.53 -21.42 8.86
N GLY A 37 -6.03 -20.95 7.72
CA GLY A 37 -7.21 -21.48 7.04
C GLY A 37 -8.54 -20.90 7.52
N GLU A 38 -8.59 -20.27 8.70
CA GLU A 38 -9.85 -19.71 9.22
C GLU A 38 -10.28 -18.45 8.47
N MET A 39 -11.60 -18.28 8.36
CA MET A 39 -12.23 -17.13 7.74
C MET A 39 -12.36 -15.98 8.74
N ILE A 40 -12.02 -14.76 8.30
CA ILE A 40 -12.17 -13.53 9.09
C ILE A 40 -13.50 -12.84 8.75
N VAL A 41 -13.82 -12.74 7.45
CA VAL A 41 -15.09 -12.21 6.95
C VAL A 41 -15.53 -13.01 5.72
N ASN A 42 -16.84 -13.04 5.46
CA ASN A 42 -17.43 -13.72 4.32
C ASN A 42 -18.02 -12.70 3.32
N GLN A 43 -17.78 -12.90 2.03
CA GLN A 43 -18.38 -12.11 0.96
C GLN A 43 -19.91 -12.13 1.04
N GLY A 44 -20.55 -10.99 0.77
CA GLY A 44 -22.01 -10.87 0.76
C GLY A 44 -22.65 -10.78 2.14
N GLU A 45 -21.94 -11.13 3.21
CA GLU A 45 -22.44 -10.99 4.57
C GLU A 45 -22.34 -9.53 5.05
N PRO A 46 -23.26 -9.08 5.92
CA PRO A 46 -23.12 -7.82 6.63
C PRO A 46 -21.93 -7.89 7.61
N GLY A 47 -21.45 -6.73 8.02
CA GLY A 47 -20.40 -6.62 9.02
C GLY A 47 -20.47 -5.28 9.74
N ASP A 48 -20.01 -5.26 10.98
CA ASP A 48 -20.02 -4.08 11.84
C ASP A 48 -18.65 -3.75 12.43
N SER A 49 -17.60 -4.42 11.96
CA SER A 49 -16.28 -4.35 12.56
C SER A 49 -15.20 -4.06 11.52
N LEU A 50 -14.24 -3.22 11.91
CA LEU A 50 -12.97 -3.02 11.23
C LEU A 50 -11.96 -4.02 11.80
N PHE A 51 -11.14 -4.60 10.92
CA PHE A 51 -10.10 -5.54 11.28
C PHE A 51 -8.75 -5.00 10.83
N PHE A 52 -7.76 -5.01 11.71
CA PHE A 52 -6.38 -4.58 11.44
C PHE A 52 -5.45 -5.76 11.64
N ILE A 53 -4.62 -6.06 10.63
CA ILE A 53 -3.67 -7.17 10.70
C ILE A 53 -2.47 -6.69 11.52
N GLU A 54 -2.34 -7.20 12.74
CA GLU A 54 -1.21 -6.91 13.61
C GLU A 54 -0.06 -7.89 13.36
N ARG A 55 -0.37 -9.13 12.98
CA ARG A 55 0.62 -10.14 12.59
C ARG A 55 -0.02 -11.17 11.69
N GLY A 56 0.75 -11.74 10.77
CA GLY A 56 0.32 -12.81 9.88
C GLY A 56 -0.04 -12.31 8.48
N ARG A 57 -0.63 -13.20 7.69
CA ARG A 57 -1.03 -12.98 6.30
C ARG A 57 -2.42 -13.52 6.05
N CYS A 58 -3.22 -12.78 5.30
CA CYS A 58 -4.56 -13.16 4.89
C CYS A 58 -4.72 -13.02 3.39
N ARG A 59 -5.41 -13.96 2.75
CA ARG A 59 -5.82 -13.85 1.35
C ARG A 59 -7.23 -13.28 1.27
N VAL A 60 -7.43 -12.35 0.35
CA VAL A 60 -8.73 -11.79 -0.02
C VAL A 60 -9.18 -12.48 -1.29
N VAL A 61 -10.33 -13.14 -1.23
CA VAL A 61 -10.87 -13.89 -2.35
C VAL A 61 -12.27 -13.43 -2.69
N VAL A 62 -12.56 -13.38 -3.98
CA VAL A 62 -13.90 -13.11 -4.48
C VAL A 62 -14.41 -14.34 -5.22
N GLU A 63 -15.64 -14.73 -4.91
CA GLU A 63 -16.38 -15.72 -5.67
C GLU A 63 -16.95 -15.07 -6.93
N LYS A 64 -16.47 -15.54 -8.08
CA LYS A 64 -16.94 -15.14 -9.42
C LYS A 64 -17.01 -16.36 -10.33
N PRO A 65 -18.12 -16.62 -11.02
CA PRO A 65 -18.19 -17.75 -11.96
C PRO A 65 -16.99 -17.76 -12.93
N PRO A 66 -16.23 -18.86 -13.05
CA PRO A 66 -16.51 -20.21 -12.57
C PRO A 66 -15.89 -20.62 -11.21
N GLY A 67 -15.27 -19.74 -10.41
CA GLY A 67 -14.62 -20.13 -9.16
C GLY A 67 -14.19 -19.00 -8.20
N LEU A 68 -13.28 -19.33 -7.29
CA LEU A 68 -12.70 -18.37 -6.34
C LEU A 68 -11.44 -17.74 -6.94
N VAL A 69 -11.36 -16.41 -6.90
CA VAL A 69 -10.21 -15.64 -7.38
C VAL A 69 -9.57 -14.92 -6.20
N THR A 70 -8.27 -15.14 -5.97
CA THR A 70 -7.50 -14.29 -5.04
C THR A 70 -7.25 -12.94 -5.70
N VAL A 71 -7.69 -11.87 -5.04
CA VAL A 71 -7.58 -10.50 -5.55
C VAL A 71 -6.60 -9.65 -4.76
N ALA A 72 -6.28 -10.05 -3.53
CA ALA A 72 -5.26 -9.39 -2.71
C ALA A 72 -4.75 -10.32 -1.59
N VAL A 73 -3.62 -9.93 -1.00
CA VAL A 73 -3.01 -10.50 0.20
C VAL A 73 -2.78 -9.35 1.16
N LEU A 74 -3.36 -9.47 2.35
CA LEU A 74 -3.19 -8.57 3.46
C LEU A 74 -2.10 -9.10 4.39
N SER A 75 -1.26 -8.21 4.90
CA SER A 75 -0.23 -8.51 5.90
C SER A 75 -0.23 -7.47 7.00
N GLU A 76 0.72 -7.59 7.93
CA GLU A 76 0.91 -6.65 9.03
C GLU A 76 0.85 -5.17 8.57
N GLY A 77 -0.02 -4.39 9.21
CA GLY A 77 -0.31 -2.99 8.89
C GLY A 77 -1.52 -2.78 7.98
N ASP A 78 -2.03 -3.82 7.31
CA ASP A 78 -3.25 -3.72 6.51
C ASP A 78 -4.51 -3.76 7.36
N TYR A 79 -5.63 -3.36 6.74
CA TYR A 79 -6.95 -3.43 7.35
C TYR A 79 -8.03 -3.77 6.32
N LEU A 80 -9.17 -4.23 6.83
CA LEU A 80 -10.36 -4.57 6.04
C LEU A 80 -11.66 -4.26 6.82
N GLY A 81 -12.80 -4.45 6.14
CA GLY A 81 -14.14 -4.34 6.73
C GLY A 81 -14.68 -2.91 6.81
N ASP A 82 -14.01 -1.94 6.20
CA ASP A 82 -14.41 -0.53 6.19
C ASP A 82 -15.71 -0.28 5.43
N GLY A 83 -15.90 -0.92 4.27
CA GLY A 83 -17.17 -0.87 3.55
C GLY A 83 -18.35 -1.33 4.40
N ALA A 84 -18.20 -2.46 5.10
CA ALA A 84 -19.25 -3.00 5.96
C ALA A 84 -19.47 -2.16 7.23
N CYS A 85 -18.40 -1.88 7.97
CA CYS A 85 -18.48 -1.15 9.22
C CYS A 85 -18.97 0.30 9.02
N LEU A 86 -18.42 1.03 8.03
CA LEU A 86 -18.64 2.48 7.89
C LEU A 86 -19.78 2.83 6.93
N LEU A 87 -20.02 2.03 5.88
CA LEU A 87 -21.03 2.32 4.85
C LEU A 87 -22.28 1.45 4.96
N ASN A 88 -22.27 0.45 5.85
CA ASN A 88 -23.34 -0.53 5.97
C ASN A 88 -23.62 -1.29 4.66
N ARG A 89 -22.56 -1.57 3.90
CA ARG A 89 -22.59 -2.40 2.69
C ARG A 89 -22.13 -3.83 3.00
N PRO A 90 -22.58 -4.85 2.27
CA PRO A 90 -22.03 -6.19 2.42
C PRO A 90 -20.52 -6.25 2.16
N GLN A 91 -19.84 -7.25 2.72
CA GLN A 91 -18.43 -7.51 2.42
C GLN A 91 -18.23 -7.81 0.94
N GLN A 92 -17.24 -7.15 0.32
CA GLN A 92 -16.99 -7.31 -1.12
C GLN A 92 -16.25 -8.61 -1.45
N ALA A 93 -15.65 -9.25 -0.45
CA ALA A 93 -14.80 -10.41 -0.58
C ALA A 93 -14.76 -11.20 0.73
N SER A 94 -14.44 -12.49 0.62
CA SER A 94 -14.11 -13.31 1.77
C SER A 94 -12.63 -13.15 2.08
N VAL A 95 -12.27 -13.14 3.36
CA VAL A 95 -10.86 -13.04 3.78
C VAL A 95 -10.52 -14.22 4.66
N TYR A 96 -9.46 -14.93 4.31
CA TYR A 96 -8.99 -16.12 5.01
C TYR A 96 -7.56 -15.91 5.51
N ALA A 97 -7.26 -16.38 6.71
CA ALA A 97 -5.91 -16.42 7.22
C ALA A 97 -5.08 -17.46 6.45
N GLN A 98 -3.96 -17.06 5.86
CA GLN A 98 -3.01 -17.98 5.21
C GLN A 98 -1.98 -18.54 6.19
N SER A 99 -1.74 -17.79 7.26
CA SER A 99 -0.89 -18.16 8.39
C SER A 99 -1.64 -17.83 9.67
N GLU A 100 -1.13 -18.26 10.82
CA GLU A 100 -1.67 -17.79 12.09
C GLU A 100 -1.62 -16.26 12.15
N CYS A 101 -2.80 -15.66 12.32
CA CYS A 101 -2.96 -14.21 12.35
C CYS A 101 -3.28 -13.73 13.75
N ILE A 102 -2.77 -12.54 14.05
CA ILE A 102 -3.25 -11.74 15.16
C ILE A 102 -3.92 -10.51 14.56
N VAL A 103 -5.20 -10.35 14.86
CA VAL A 103 -6.07 -9.33 14.30
C VAL A 103 -6.59 -8.45 15.41
N LEU A 104 -6.54 -7.13 15.22
CA LEU A 104 -7.18 -6.17 16.09
C LEU A 104 -8.55 -5.82 15.52
N THR A 105 -9.60 -5.83 16.34
CA THR A 105 -10.97 -5.56 15.91
C THR A 105 -11.53 -4.31 16.58
N LEU A 106 -12.20 -3.47 15.80
CA LEU A 106 -12.93 -2.28 16.26
C LEU A 106 -14.36 -2.34 15.73
N ASP A 107 -15.33 -2.57 16.60
CA ASP A 107 -16.74 -2.54 16.23
C ASP A 107 -17.27 -1.11 16.04
N ARG A 108 -18.33 -1.00 15.24
CA ARG A 108 -19.04 0.23 14.90
C ARG A 108 -19.48 0.98 16.15
N GLN A 109 -19.99 0.28 17.16
CA GLN A 109 -20.41 0.89 18.41
C GLN A 109 -19.23 1.58 19.13
N SER A 110 -18.09 0.91 19.23
CA SER A 110 -16.86 1.44 19.83
C SER A 110 -16.30 2.64 19.06
N LEU A 111 -16.38 2.60 17.72
CA LEU A 111 -16.02 3.71 16.85
C LEU A 111 -16.93 4.94 17.13
N HIS A 112 -18.25 4.75 17.09
CA HIS A 112 -19.20 5.84 17.36
C HIS A 112 -19.12 6.36 18.80
N ALA A 113 -18.80 5.51 19.78
CA ALA A 113 -18.63 5.95 21.16
C ALA A 113 -17.46 6.93 21.34
N VAL A 114 -16.43 6.86 20.47
CA VAL A 114 -15.29 7.79 20.51
C VAL A 114 -15.52 9.00 19.61
N LEU A 115 -16.04 8.77 18.40
CA LEU A 115 -16.19 9.84 17.41
C LEU A 115 -17.45 10.68 17.68
N GLY A 116 -18.58 10.03 17.99
CA GLY A 116 -19.84 10.64 18.43
C GLY A 116 -20.28 11.88 17.64
N SER A 117 -21.13 12.69 18.26
CA SER A 117 -21.61 13.96 17.67
C SER A 117 -20.52 15.01 17.54
N ARG A 118 -19.47 14.94 18.39
CA ARG A 118 -18.37 15.92 18.41
C ARG A 118 -17.44 15.82 17.19
N HIS A 119 -17.43 14.69 16.50
CA HIS A 119 -16.59 14.46 15.32
C HIS A 119 -17.43 13.98 14.13
N ALA A 120 -18.64 14.53 13.96
CA ALA A 120 -19.52 14.16 12.84
C ALA A 120 -18.85 14.39 11.47
N SER A 121 -18.13 15.49 11.30
CA SER A 121 -17.35 15.78 10.09
C SER A 121 -16.29 14.72 9.82
N VAL A 122 -15.62 14.25 10.87
CA VAL A 122 -14.61 13.20 10.78
C VAL A 122 -15.23 11.89 10.31
N ILE A 123 -16.37 11.47 10.89
CA ILE A 123 -17.08 10.26 10.46
C ILE A 123 -17.43 10.34 8.98
N GLU A 124 -17.85 11.52 8.50
CA GLU A 124 -18.15 11.71 7.09
C GLU A 124 -16.90 11.57 6.21
N GLU A 125 -15.75 12.11 6.63
CA GLU A 125 -14.47 11.88 5.94
C GLU A 125 -14.07 10.40 5.93
N LEU A 126 -14.25 9.68 7.04
CA LEU A 126 -14.02 8.22 7.09
C LEU A 126 -14.90 7.49 6.07
N ARG A 127 -16.18 7.89 5.96
CA ARG A 127 -17.12 7.32 4.99
C ARG A 127 -16.71 7.63 3.56
N LYS A 128 -16.23 8.84 3.26
CA LYS A 128 -15.70 9.17 1.92
C LYS A 128 -14.53 8.27 1.54
N VAL A 129 -13.55 8.11 2.43
CA VAL A 129 -12.40 7.22 2.18
C VAL A 129 -12.84 5.77 2.02
N ALA A 130 -13.76 5.29 2.85
CA ALA A 130 -14.32 3.94 2.74
C ALA A 130 -15.08 3.75 1.41
N ASP A 131 -15.84 4.74 0.96
CA ASP A 131 -16.58 4.67 -0.30
C ASP A 131 -15.63 4.66 -1.51
N GLN A 132 -14.58 5.49 -1.48
CA GLN A 132 -13.53 5.48 -2.51
C GLN A 132 -12.85 4.11 -2.59
N ARG A 133 -12.47 3.53 -1.46
CA ARG A 133 -11.88 2.18 -1.39
C ARG A 133 -12.83 1.10 -1.88
N PHE A 134 -14.11 1.19 -1.49
CA PHE A 134 -15.14 0.24 -1.91
C PHE A 134 -15.28 0.23 -3.44
N ARG A 135 -15.33 1.41 -4.06
CA ARG A 135 -15.42 1.52 -5.53
C ARG A 135 -14.16 0.98 -6.20
N ALA A 136 -12.98 1.36 -5.72
CA ALA A 136 -11.70 0.90 -6.28
C ALA A 136 -11.55 -0.64 -6.21
N PHE A 137 -12.07 -1.28 -5.16
CA PHE A 137 -12.08 -2.74 -5.06
C PHE A 137 -12.99 -3.40 -6.11
N ALA A 138 -14.17 -2.82 -6.37
CA ALA A 138 -15.10 -3.34 -7.38
C ALA A 138 -14.44 -3.36 -8.78
N ASP A 139 -13.72 -2.29 -9.12
CA ASP A 139 -12.96 -2.17 -10.37
C ASP A 139 -11.84 -3.24 -10.44
N THR A 140 -11.13 -3.45 -9.32
CA THR A 140 -10.09 -4.48 -9.19
C THR A 140 -10.59 -5.90 -9.42
N THR A 141 -11.77 -6.19 -8.91
CA THR A 141 -12.34 -7.51 -9.05
C THR A 141 -12.72 -7.83 -10.51
N LEU A 142 -13.11 -6.84 -11.32
CA LEU A 142 -13.54 -7.04 -12.71
C LEU A 142 -12.41 -7.48 -13.65
N GLN A 143 -11.14 -7.25 -13.29
CA GLN A 143 -9.99 -7.46 -14.18
C GLN A 143 -8.96 -8.47 -13.66
N ALA A 144 -9.10 -8.95 -12.42
CA ALA A 144 -8.23 -9.97 -11.82
C ALA A 144 -8.50 -11.39 -12.37
N THR A 145 -8.51 -11.58 -13.70
CA THR A 145 -8.54 -12.92 -14.30
C THR A 145 -7.11 -13.39 -14.50
N TRP A 146 -6.49 -13.86 -13.41
CA TRP A 146 -5.18 -14.51 -13.45
C TRP A 146 -5.29 -15.80 -14.24
N GLY A 147 -4.71 -15.88 -15.44
CA GLY A 147 -4.90 -17.07 -16.26
C GLY A 147 -4.04 -17.25 -17.50
N THR A 148 -3.43 -16.20 -18.04
CA THR A 148 -2.58 -16.35 -19.22
C THR A 148 -1.21 -15.76 -18.97
N LEU A 149 -0.24 -16.63 -18.68
CA LEU A 149 1.17 -16.29 -18.75
C LEU A 149 1.48 -15.90 -20.19
N LEU A 150 1.63 -14.60 -20.46
CA LEU A 150 2.25 -14.14 -21.69
C LEU A 150 3.76 -14.36 -21.53
N HIS A 151 4.37 -15.18 -22.39
CA HIS A 151 5.80 -15.45 -22.33
C HIS A 151 6.67 -14.23 -22.68
N GLU A 152 6.07 -13.17 -23.21
CA GLU A 152 6.76 -11.94 -23.63
C GLU A 152 5.91 -10.70 -23.30
N ALA A 153 6.57 -9.64 -22.84
CA ALA A 153 5.97 -8.34 -22.59
C ALA A 153 6.87 -7.22 -23.14
N THR A 154 6.28 -6.22 -23.77
CA THR A 154 7.00 -5.03 -24.24
C THR A 154 7.17 -4.05 -23.09
N VAL A 155 8.41 -3.70 -22.76
CA VAL A 155 8.72 -2.69 -21.73
C VAL A 155 8.92 -1.32 -22.40
N VAL A 156 8.17 -0.33 -21.94
CA VAL A 156 8.30 1.07 -22.38
C VAL A 156 8.74 1.93 -21.21
N GLY A 157 9.95 2.47 -21.28
CA GLY A 157 10.47 3.39 -20.28
C GLY A 157 9.99 4.82 -20.52
N VAL A 158 9.30 5.42 -19.54
CA VAL A 158 9.01 6.85 -19.51
C VAL A 158 9.87 7.48 -18.44
N TYR A 159 10.83 8.31 -18.85
CA TYR A 159 11.77 8.96 -17.94
C TYR A 159 11.94 10.43 -18.31
N SER A 160 12.09 11.27 -17.29
CA SER A 160 12.49 12.66 -17.47
C SER A 160 13.45 13.10 -16.38
N PRO A 161 14.55 13.78 -16.74
CA PRO A 161 15.53 14.27 -15.77
C PRO A 161 15.02 15.48 -14.96
N LYS A 162 13.92 16.10 -15.37
CA LYS A 162 13.34 17.28 -14.70
C LYS A 162 11.98 16.94 -14.09
N GLY A 163 11.87 17.14 -12.78
CA GLY A 163 10.58 17.11 -12.08
C GLY A 163 9.61 18.13 -12.69
N GLY A 164 8.32 17.79 -12.74
CA GLY A 164 7.28 18.66 -13.31
C GLY A 164 7.22 18.72 -14.84
N SER A 165 8.02 17.93 -15.55
CA SER A 165 8.01 17.82 -17.02
C SER A 165 6.80 17.08 -17.60
N GLY A 166 5.91 16.55 -16.74
CA GLY A 166 4.72 15.81 -17.16
C GLY A 166 4.95 14.32 -17.44
N GLY A 167 6.09 13.74 -17.06
CA GLY A 167 6.39 12.31 -17.26
C GLY A 167 5.27 11.39 -16.75
N THR A 168 4.77 11.61 -15.54
CA THR A 168 3.65 10.86 -14.97
C THR A 168 2.36 10.99 -15.79
N CYS A 169 2.05 12.20 -16.29
CA CYS A 169 0.88 12.44 -17.14
C CYS A 169 1.01 11.71 -18.49
N ILE A 170 2.20 11.72 -19.09
CA ILE A 170 2.48 11.00 -20.34
C ILE A 170 2.32 9.50 -20.11
N ALA A 171 2.89 8.97 -19.04
CA ALA A 171 2.78 7.56 -18.68
C ALA A 171 1.31 7.14 -18.51
N LEU A 172 0.51 7.91 -17.77
CA LEU A 172 -0.91 7.62 -17.57
C LEU A 172 -1.74 7.70 -18.86
N ASN A 173 -1.50 8.69 -19.71
CA ASN A 173 -2.20 8.80 -20.99
C ASN A 173 -1.82 7.65 -21.94
N LEU A 174 -0.54 7.29 -21.98
CA LEU A 174 -0.06 6.15 -22.76
C LEU A 174 -0.72 4.85 -22.29
N VAL A 175 -0.69 4.60 -20.98
CA VAL A 175 -1.28 3.43 -20.34
C VAL A 175 -2.79 3.37 -20.57
N GLY A 176 -3.51 4.48 -20.41
CA GLY A 176 -4.94 4.56 -20.72
C GLY A 176 -5.25 4.29 -22.18
N SER A 177 -4.43 4.79 -23.11
CA SER A 177 -4.62 4.54 -24.54
C SER A 177 -4.33 3.09 -24.92
N LEU A 178 -3.24 2.50 -24.41
CA LEU A 178 -2.89 1.10 -24.64
C LEU A 178 -3.95 0.16 -24.06
N SER A 179 -4.51 0.49 -22.88
CA SER A 179 -5.52 -0.32 -22.22
C SER A 179 -6.84 -0.41 -23.00
N ARG A 180 -7.14 0.56 -23.87
CA ARG A 180 -8.29 0.46 -24.79
C ARG A 180 -8.11 -0.64 -25.83
N ARG A 181 -6.86 -0.95 -26.20
CA ARG A 181 -6.52 -1.96 -27.20
C ARG A 181 -6.13 -3.31 -26.57
N TYR A 182 -5.59 -3.27 -25.36
CA TYR A 182 -5.08 -4.42 -24.61
C TYR A 182 -5.62 -4.40 -23.16
N PRO A 183 -6.93 -4.49 -22.95
CA PRO A 183 -7.52 -4.42 -21.61
C PRO A 183 -7.01 -5.55 -20.72
N GLY A 184 -6.65 -5.21 -19.47
CA GLY A 184 -6.11 -6.18 -18.50
C GLY A 184 -4.69 -6.69 -18.80
N GLN A 185 -4.03 -6.19 -19.84
CA GLN A 185 -2.68 -6.60 -20.26
C GLN A 185 -1.64 -5.48 -20.15
N VAL A 186 -2.05 -4.29 -19.68
CA VAL A 186 -1.16 -3.12 -19.56
C VAL A 186 -0.91 -2.85 -18.08
N LEU A 187 0.36 -2.93 -17.68
CA LEU A 187 0.83 -2.62 -16.33
C LEU A 187 1.70 -1.36 -16.35
N LEU A 188 1.33 -0.36 -15.56
CA LEU A 188 2.18 0.77 -15.22
C LEU A 188 2.98 0.44 -13.96
N LEU A 189 4.31 0.36 -14.09
CA LEU A 189 5.22 0.27 -12.97
C LEU A 189 5.64 1.67 -12.53
N ASP A 190 5.15 2.14 -11.40
CA ASP A 190 5.46 3.48 -10.89
C ASP A 190 6.73 3.45 -10.04
N LEU A 191 7.86 3.83 -10.65
CA LEU A 191 9.16 3.92 -9.97
C LEU A 191 9.51 5.35 -9.53
N ASP A 192 8.55 6.28 -9.58
CA ASP A 192 8.78 7.65 -9.09
C ASP A 192 8.72 7.66 -7.55
N PHE A 193 9.88 7.82 -6.91
CA PHE A 193 10.02 7.98 -5.46
C PHE A 193 10.29 9.45 -5.10
N PRO A 194 9.61 10.03 -4.08
CA PRO A 194 8.52 9.49 -3.25
C PRO A 194 7.11 9.83 -3.80
N TYR A 195 6.08 9.30 -3.13
CA TYR A 195 4.65 9.69 -3.18
C TYR A 195 3.75 9.02 -4.24
N SER A 196 4.31 8.21 -5.16
CA SER A 196 3.56 7.39 -6.13
C SER A 196 2.35 8.12 -6.73
N HIS A 197 2.60 9.21 -7.43
CA HIS A 197 1.55 10.09 -7.93
C HIS A 197 0.67 9.44 -8.99
N SER A 198 1.14 8.39 -9.67
CA SER A 198 0.41 7.77 -10.79
C SER A 198 -0.92 7.15 -10.36
N ALA A 199 -0.94 6.40 -9.26
CA ALA A 199 -2.16 5.76 -8.76
C ALA A 199 -3.22 6.81 -8.38
N LEU A 200 -2.81 7.84 -7.64
CA LEU A 200 -3.69 8.92 -7.22
C LEU A 200 -4.23 9.73 -8.41
N LEU A 201 -3.38 10.05 -9.39
CA LEU A 201 -3.79 10.73 -10.62
C LEU A 201 -4.71 9.87 -11.48
N ALA A 202 -4.60 8.55 -11.40
CA ALA A 202 -5.56 7.61 -11.97
C ALA A 202 -6.84 7.44 -11.12
N GLY A 203 -7.01 8.21 -10.03
CA GLY A 203 -8.17 8.09 -9.15
C GLY A 203 -8.19 6.82 -8.29
N LEU A 204 -7.06 6.11 -8.20
CA LEU A 204 -6.89 4.94 -7.35
C LEU A 204 -6.28 5.35 -6.01
N LEU A 205 -6.76 4.73 -4.94
CA LEU A 205 -6.18 4.89 -3.61
C LEU A 205 -5.17 3.76 -3.36
N PRO A 206 -3.86 4.01 -3.43
CA PRO A 206 -2.89 2.99 -3.12
C PRO A 206 -2.91 2.66 -1.64
N THR A 207 -3.06 1.38 -1.33
CA THR A 207 -3.11 0.85 0.04
C THR A 207 -1.87 0.01 0.39
N THR A 208 -1.16 -0.41 -0.66
CA THR A 208 0.09 -1.15 -0.64
C THR A 208 0.98 -0.63 -1.79
N CYS A 209 2.26 -1.00 -1.82
CA CYS A 209 3.23 -0.55 -2.82
C CYS A 209 4.43 -1.52 -2.92
N LEU A 210 5.17 -1.43 -4.02
CA LEU A 210 6.27 -2.31 -4.40
C LEU A 210 7.37 -2.36 -3.33
N ALA A 211 7.60 -1.26 -2.62
CA ALA A 211 8.52 -1.23 -1.48
C ALA A 211 8.23 -2.31 -0.42
N ARG A 212 7.00 -2.79 -0.31
CA ARG A 212 6.62 -3.84 0.63
C ARG A 212 7.11 -5.24 0.22
N VAL A 213 7.37 -5.44 -1.07
CA VAL A 213 7.83 -6.73 -1.60
C VAL A 213 9.29 -7.01 -1.20
N GLY A 214 10.08 -5.97 -0.92
CA GLY A 214 11.54 -6.07 -0.71
C GLY A 214 12.02 -6.95 0.46
N GLY A 215 11.13 -7.32 1.39
CA GLY A 215 11.40 -8.20 2.54
C GLY A 215 10.54 -9.47 2.60
N VAL A 216 9.84 -9.81 1.51
CA VAL A 216 8.96 -10.98 1.43
C VAL A 216 9.78 -12.22 1.07
N PRO A 217 9.57 -13.37 1.75
CA PRO A 217 10.19 -14.64 1.36
C PRO A 217 9.86 -15.05 -0.09
N PRO A 218 10.78 -15.70 -0.83
CA PRO A 218 10.57 -16.07 -2.23
C PRO A 218 9.28 -16.86 -2.49
N GLU A 219 8.91 -17.75 -1.59
CA GLU A 219 7.70 -18.58 -1.67
C GLU A 219 6.38 -17.79 -1.60
N SER A 220 6.42 -16.54 -1.14
CA SER A 220 5.27 -15.64 -1.09
C SER A 220 5.43 -14.42 -2.01
N PHE A 221 6.52 -14.35 -2.78
CA PHE A 221 6.88 -13.17 -3.56
C PHE A 221 5.80 -12.84 -4.58
N GLU A 222 5.41 -13.83 -5.39
CA GLU A 222 4.40 -13.63 -6.44
C GLU A 222 3.12 -13.11 -5.81
N GLU A 223 2.53 -13.85 -4.86
CA GLU A 223 1.25 -13.48 -4.25
C GLU A 223 1.22 -12.05 -3.67
N VAL A 224 2.31 -11.62 -3.04
CA VAL A 224 2.43 -10.26 -2.48
C VAL A 224 2.68 -9.20 -3.56
N LEU A 225 3.41 -9.54 -4.62
CA LEU A 225 3.56 -8.66 -5.78
C LEU A 225 2.20 -8.44 -6.45
N LEU A 226 1.42 -9.51 -6.64
CA LEU A 226 0.11 -9.48 -7.26
C LEU A 226 -0.89 -8.66 -6.44
N SER A 227 -0.87 -8.79 -5.11
CA SER A 227 -1.73 -8.00 -4.23
C SER A 227 -1.41 -6.52 -4.22
N THR A 228 -0.23 -6.14 -4.71
CA THR A 228 0.22 -4.76 -4.78
C THR A 228 -0.30 -4.04 -6.03
N VAL A 229 -0.72 -4.80 -7.04
CA VAL A 229 -1.27 -4.26 -8.28
C VAL A 229 -2.65 -3.66 -8.01
N LEU A 230 -2.80 -2.39 -8.35
CA LEU A 230 -4.09 -1.71 -8.41
C LEU A 230 -4.64 -1.80 -9.83
N TYR A 231 -5.95 -1.91 -9.96
CA TYR A 231 -6.60 -1.98 -11.26
C TYR A 231 -7.54 -0.79 -11.41
N HIS A 232 -7.45 -0.16 -12.56
CA HIS A 232 -8.32 0.94 -12.94
C HIS A 232 -9.50 0.41 -13.78
N ALA A 233 -10.70 0.97 -13.56
CA ALA A 233 -11.90 0.60 -14.32
C ALA A 233 -11.72 0.69 -15.85
N GLY A 234 -10.85 1.60 -16.31
CA GLY A 234 -10.49 1.78 -17.72
C GLY A 234 -9.58 0.70 -18.32
N GLY A 235 -9.25 -0.38 -17.57
CA GLY A 235 -8.43 -1.49 -18.04
C GLY A 235 -6.95 -1.53 -17.62
N PRO A 236 -6.27 -0.43 -17.24
CA PRO A 236 -4.86 -0.53 -16.83
C PRO A 236 -4.69 -1.07 -15.42
N MET A 237 -3.56 -1.74 -15.23
CA MET A 237 -3.00 -2.06 -13.93
C MET A 237 -1.93 -1.03 -13.56
N ILE A 238 -1.81 -0.69 -12.29
CA ILE A 238 -0.81 0.22 -11.75
C ILE A 238 -0.16 -0.45 -10.55
N LEU A 239 1.17 -0.58 -10.56
CA LEU A 239 1.96 -1.04 -9.43
C LEU A 239 2.64 0.16 -8.76
N PRO A 240 2.15 0.64 -7.61
CA PRO A 240 2.70 1.81 -6.93
C PRO A 240 4.11 1.54 -6.38
N GLY A 241 5.00 2.54 -6.41
CA GLY A 241 6.40 2.42 -5.97
C GLY A 241 6.59 2.42 -4.44
N ALA A 242 6.72 3.60 -3.83
CA ALA A 242 6.54 3.78 -2.38
C ALA A 242 5.59 4.93 -2.07
N LEU A 243 4.73 4.69 -1.08
CA LEU A 243 3.76 5.66 -0.58
C LEU A 243 4.36 6.66 0.41
N LYS A 244 5.54 6.34 0.95
CA LYS A 244 6.26 7.20 1.89
C LYS A 244 7.76 7.19 1.61
N PRO A 245 8.48 8.32 1.75
CA PRO A 245 9.92 8.39 1.52
C PRO A 245 10.71 7.37 2.35
N GLU A 246 10.30 7.14 3.60
CA GLU A 246 11.01 6.25 4.53
C GLU A 246 10.91 4.78 4.13
N ARG A 247 9.92 4.42 3.29
CA ARG A 247 9.73 3.07 2.76
C ARG A 247 10.46 2.85 1.43
N ALA A 248 10.91 3.91 0.77
CA ALA A 248 11.66 3.83 -0.48
C ALA A 248 13.10 3.34 -0.27
N VAL A 249 13.61 3.42 0.96
CA VAL A 249 14.98 3.08 1.32
C VAL A 249 15.01 1.71 1.98
N ARG A 250 15.74 0.75 1.40
CA ARG A 250 16.11 -0.47 2.13
C ARG A 250 16.93 -0.04 3.36
N PRO A 251 16.58 -0.46 4.60
CA PRO A 251 17.53 -0.31 5.69
C PRO A 251 18.79 -1.08 5.31
N ASP A 252 19.88 -0.36 5.12
CA ASP A 252 21.21 -0.97 5.03
C ASP A 252 21.44 -1.69 6.38
N PRO A 253 21.67 -3.02 6.40
CA PRO A 253 21.96 -3.72 7.64
C PRO A 253 23.18 -3.15 8.40
N ALA A 254 24.01 -2.33 7.74
CA ALA A 254 25.13 -1.63 8.37
C ALA A 254 24.75 -0.35 9.15
N HIS A 255 23.53 0.19 8.99
CA HIS A 255 23.10 1.43 9.66
C HIS A 255 21.85 1.20 10.54
N SER A 256 22.04 0.44 11.62
CA SER A 256 21.13 0.53 12.77
C SER A 256 21.42 1.80 13.58
N PRO A 257 20.44 2.69 13.85
CA PRO A 257 20.66 3.88 14.66
C PRO A 257 20.76 3.46 16.13
N GLY A 258 21.95 3.04 16.56
CA GLY A 258 22.13 2.46 17.88
C GLY A 258 23.57 2.30 18.37
N ARG A 259 24.58 2.81 17.66
CA ARG A 259 25.93 2.97 18.22
C ARG A 259 26.41 4.37 17.95
N GLY A 260 26.56 5.15 19.03
CA GLY A 260 27.04 6.52 18.98
C GLY A 260 28.40 6.59 18.28
N SER A 261 28.42 7.21 17.11
CA SER A 261 29.65 7.67 16.49
C SER A 261 29.96 9.05 17.06
N ARG A 262 30.96 9.09 17.95
CA ARG A 262 31.60 10.33 18.38
C ARG A 262 32.09 11.08 17.15
N ALA A 263 31.75 12.35 17.08
CA ALA A 263 32.42 13.29 16.19
C ALA A 263 33.94 13.20 16.43
N VAL A 264 34.69 12.92 15.37
CA VAL A 264 36.12 13.20 15.32
C VAL A 264 36.34 14.09 14.11
N GLY A 265 36.41 15.39 14.37
CA GLY A 265 37.15 16.31 13.53
C GLY A 265 38.57 16.40 14.05
N ALA A 266 39.55 16.28 13.16
CA ALA A 266 40.90 16.85 13.20
C ALA A 266 41.58 16.43 11.88
N GLU A 267 41.82 17.38 10.99
CA GLU A 267 43.16 17.89 10.69
C GLU A 267 44.02 16.92 9.86
N GLU A 268 44.33 17.30 8.63
CA GLU A 268 45.75 17.40 8.25
C GLU A 268 45.94 18.36 7.07
N ARG A 269 46.72 19.41 7.34
CA ARG A 269 47.29 20.34 6.37
C ARG A 269 48.55 19.70 5.79
N GLY A 270 48.71 19.79 4.47
CA GLY A 270 49.95 20.28 3.86
C GLY A 270 51.14 19.33 3.67
N ARG A 271 51.45 19.04 2.40
CA ARG A 271 52.80 18.99 1.81
C ARG A 271 52.64 18.91 0.28
N ARG A 272 52.59 20.03 -0.44
CA ARG A 272 53.70 20.75 -1.10
C ARG A 272 54.69 19.90 -1.92
N ASP A 273 54.80 20.37 -3.17
CA ASP A 273 55.93 20.34 -4.11
C ASP A 273 56.14 19.09 -4.98
N ARG A 274 55.84 19.20 -6.28
CA ARG A 274 56.82 19.69 -7.27
C ARG A 274 56.18 19.95 -8.64
N HIS A 275 56.38 21.15 -9.14
CA HIS A 275 56.26 21.56 -10.54
C HIS A 275 57.49 21.05 -11.33
N PRO A 276 57.43 21.03 -12.67
CA PRO A 276 58.29 21.99 -13.37
C PRO A 276 57.56 22.74 -14.49
N ALA A 277 58.01 23.96 -14.70
CA ALA A 277 57.54 24.89 -15.72
C ALA A 277 58.35 24.80 -17.01
N ALA A 278 57.66 25.10 -18.11
CA ALA A 278 58.08 25.83 -19.31
C ALA A 278 59.10 25.22 -20.29
N ALA A 279 58.63 25.08 -21.54
CA ALA A 279 59.35 25.56 -22.72
C ALA A 279 58.35 25.98 -23.81
N ARG A 280 58.31 27.27 -24.13
CA ARG A 280 57.81 27.82 -25.40
C ARG A 280 58.95 27.73 -26.41
N HIS A 281 58.67 27.34 -27.65
CA HIS A 281 59.36 27.84 -28.85
C HIS A 281 58.58 27.45 -30.11
N ALA A 282 58.45 28.44 -31.01
CA ALA A 282 58.01 28.42 -32.41
C ALA A 282 56.54 28.09 -32.70
#